data_AF-A0A9W7ZB82-F1
#
_entry.id   AF-A0A9W7ZB82-F1
#
_cell.length_a   1.000
_cell.length_b   1.000
_cell.length_c   1.000
_cell.angle_alpha   90.00
_cell.angle_beta   90.00
_cell.angle_gamma   90.00
#
_symmetry.space_group_name_H-M   'P 1'
#
loop_
_entity.id
_entity.type
_entity.pdbx_description
1 polymer ?
#
loop_
_entity_poly.entity_id
_entity_poly.type
_entity_poly.pdbx_seq_one_letter_code
_entity_poly.pdbx_strand_id
1 'polypeptide(L)'
;MFCSAGRRLAISRVGRFAAIRKNTQLATKTSAETRSPFGDLNIRPALRPDSAAYFMRKPKYHDLIAALSNIVNSHSESLIQSKRVRASWKSLAQIEKMLDIKLTKNEFIALKEQLNQVNNLKIEDSEEAKTVQLYLNQFRHGYSHYEVEDKDAGSKGKKTKKSSLHGNQTKEGLWFASGRRKEAKAFAWLSPVPDEALGLATESNALSMAQLLEEKMENPDSVADGLLDIPEPKFTTLGQVLVNGQPLADYFPRMTDRESVIFPFQVVNKLGNYNVFLKVRGGGHTGQSEACQQAVARALYATDVGKHAAIREAGLLKTDGRAVERKKTGKPKARKSYTWVKR
;
A
#
# COMPACT_ATOMS: atom_id res chain seq x y z
N MET A 1 -10.54 67.81 0.04
CA MET A 1 -10.75 69.08 -0.68
C MET A 1 -10.22 68.91 -2.10
N PHE A 2 -11.05 69.28 -3.09
CA PHE A 2 -10.78 69.57 -4.52
C PHE A 2 -9.85 68.62 -5.32
N CYS A 3 -10.29 67.86 -6.33
CA CYS A 3 -11.01 68.20 -7.57
C CYS A 3 -10.18 69.02 -8.58
N SER A 4 -9.69 68.38 -9.64
CA SER A 4 -9.64 68.87 -11.03
C SER A 4 -9.28 67.68 -11.95
N ALA A 5 -10.00 67.30 -13.01
CA ALA A 5 -10.69 67.96 -14.12
C ALA A 5 -9.84 68.03 -15.41
N GLY A 6 -10.40 67.44 -16.47
CA GLY A 6 -9.97 67.48 -17.87
C GLY A 6 -10.54 66.26 -18.60
N ARG A 7 -11.82 66.17 -19.03
CA ARG A 7 -12.62 67.05 -19.93
C ARG A 7 -11.92 67.18 -21.29
N ARG A 8 -12.38 66.53 -22.36
CA ARG A 8 -13.42 66.95 -23.36
C ARG A 8 -13.14 66.11 -24.63
N LEU A 9 -13.98 65.84 -25.62
CA LEU A 9 -15.36 66.17 -26.03
C LEU A 9 -15.68 65.23 -27.21
N ALA A 10 -16.89 64.64 -27.23
CA ALA A 10 -17.93 64.87 -28.25
C ALA A 10 -17.80 64.10 -29.58
N ILE A 11 -18.87 63.41 -29.98
CA ILE A 11 -19.84 63.94 -30.94
C ILE A 11 -21.11 63.06 -30.91
N SER A 12 -22.24 63.75 -30.95
CA SER A 12 -23.60 63.26 -31.02
C SER A 12 -24.08 63.14 -32.46
N ARG A 13 -25.04 62.24 -32.72
CA ARG A 13 -26.39 62.50 -33.30
C ARG A 13 -27.03 61.18 -33.76
N VAL A 14 -28.15 60.80 -33.13
CA VAL A 14 -29.55 60.92 -33.62
C VAL A 14 -29.90 59.91 -34.73
N GLY A 15 -30.81 59.00 -34.39
CA GLY A 15 -31.55 58.17 -35.33
C GLY A 15 -32.67 57.42 -34.60
N ARG A 16 -33.87 58.00 -34.56
CA ARG A 16 -35.11 57.31 -34.18
C ARG A 16 -35.51 56.34 -35.29
N PHE A 17 -35.90 55.11 -34.97
CA PHE A 17 -36.87 54.37 -35.79
C PHE A 17 -37.70 53.42 -34.91
N ALA A 18 -38.95 53.26 -35.36
CA ALA A 18 -40.12 52.84 -34.62
C ALA A 18 -40.26 51.33 -34.39
N ALA A 19 -41.20 51.00 -33.50
CA ALA A 19 -41.62 49.67 -33.07
C ALA A 19 -42.09 48.75 -34.21
N ILE A 20 -41.75 47.46 -34.11
CA ILE A 20 -42.57 46.33 -34.59
C ILE A 20 -42.40 45.16 -33.62
N ARG A 21 -43.44 44.86 -32.83
CA ARG A 21 -43.59 43.55 -32.16
C ARG A 21 -43.92 42.52 -33.23
N LYS A 22 -43.17 41.41 -33.29
CA LYS A 22 -43.61 40.20 -34.02
C LYS A 22 -43.77 39.04 -33.05
N ASN A 23 -45.04 38.71 -32.80
CA ASN A 23 -45.48 37.39 -32.38
C ASN A 23 -44.97 36.35 -33.39
N THR A 24 -44.37 35.26 -32.92
CA THR A 24 -44.47 33.95 -33.59
C THR A 24 -44.38 32.86 -32.52
N GLN A 25 -45.52 32.29 -32.18
CA GLN A 25 -45.60 30.98 -31.56
C GLN A 25 -45.39 29.94 -32.66
N LEU A 26 -44.47 29.00 -32.46
CA LEU A 26 -44.45 27.74 -33.21
C LEU A 26 -44.45 26.59 -32.21
N ALA A 27 -45.55 25.85 -32.28
CA ALA A 27 -45.90 24.74 -31.44
C ALA A 27 -45.10 23.49 -31.82
N THR A 28 -44.64 22.74 -30.81
CA THR A 28 -44.34 21.31 -30.95
C THR A 28 -45.37 20.52 -30.17
N LYS A 29 -46.43 20.08 -30.85
CA LYS A 29 -47.27 18.97 -30.39
C LYS A 29 -46.59 17.67 -30.84
N THR A 30 -46.36 16.73 -29.92
CA THR A 30 -46.87 15.33 -29.97
C THR A 30 -46.15 14.42 -28.98
N SER A 31 -46.84 14.06 -27.89
CA SER A 31 -46.92 12.68 -27.44
C SER A 31 -48.37 12.47 -27.01
N ALA A 32 -49.03 11.54 -27.68
CA ALA A 32 -50.46 11.30 -27.56
C ALA A 32 -50.84 10.95 -26.12
N GLU A 33 -51.52 11.88 -25.45
CA GLU A 33 -52.33 11.55 -24.28
C GLU A 33 -53.51 10.71 -24.78
N THR A 34 -53.50 9.41 -24.45
CA THR A 34 -54.72 8.61 -24.39
C THR A 34 -55.68 9.30 -23.44
N ARG A 35 -56.59 10.11 -24.00
CA ARG A 35 -57.68 10.74 -23.26
C ARG A 35 -58.57 9.64 -22.72
N SER A 36 -58.47 9.40 -21.42
CA SER A 36 -59.45 8.67 -20.65
C SER A 36 -60.86 9.21 -20.96
N PRO A 37 -61.88 8.34 -21.19
CA PRO A 37 -63.24 8.77 -21.50
C PRO A 37 -63.95 9.45 -20.31
N PHE A 38 -63.27 9.61 -19.17
CA PHE A 38 -63.76 10.26 -17.96
C PHE A 38 -63.29 11.73 -17.83
N GLY A 39 -62.96 12.38 -18.94
CA GLY A 39 -62.24 13.66 -19.00
C GLY A 39 -62.90 14.90 -18.39
N ASP A 40 -64.14 14.82 -17.89
CA ASP A 40 -64.89 16.00 -17.40
C ASP A 40 -65.29 15.94 -15.92
N LEU A 41 -64.91 14.90 -15.17
CA LEU A 41 -65.05 14.92 -13.72
C LEU A 41 -63.76 15.50 -13.12
N ASN A 42 -63.88 16.68 -12.54
CA ASN A 42 -62.81 17.41 -11.82
C ASN A 42 -62.45 16.69 -10.49
N ILE A 43 -62.13 15.39 -10.56
CA ILE A 43 -61.75 14.55 -9.43
C ILE A 43 -60.29 14.86 -9.12
N ARG A 44 -60.06 15.67 -8.10
CA ARG A 44 -58.73 15.78 -7.50
C ARG A 44 -58.46 14.46 -6.78
N PRO A 45 -57.52 13.60 -7.22
CA PRO A 45 -57.21 12.39 -6.48
C PRO A 45 -56.72 12.76 -5.07
N ALA A 46 -57.12 11.97 -4.07
CA ALA A 46 -56.62 12.16 -2.72
C ALA A 46 -55.10 11.99 -2.69
N LEU A 47 -54.38 12.97 -2.12
CA LEU A 47 -52.93 12.87 -1.94
C LEU A 47 -52.64 11.74 -0.94
N ARG A 48 -51.93 10.71 -1.40
CA ARG A 48 -51.44 9.61 -0.57
C ARG A 48 -49.92 9.58 -0.64
N PRO A 49 -49.23 9.29 0.48
CA PRO A 49 -47.77 9.14 0.45
C PRO A 49 -47.36 7.88 -0.32
N ASP A 50 -46.20 7.93 -0.97
CA ASP A 50 -45.69 6.81 -1.78
C ASP A 50 -45.24 5.59 -0.95
N SER A 51 -44.83 5.82 0.31
CA SER A 51 -44.26 4.82 1.22
C SER A 51 -45.26 4.44 2.31
N ALA A 52 -45.37 3.15 2.60
CA ALA A 52 -46.15 2.67 3.76
C ALA A 52 -45.52 3.11 5.09
N ALA A 53 -44.19 3.24 5.13
CA ALA A 53 -43.45 3.72 6.29
C ALA A 53 -43.37 5.26 6.38
N TYR A 54 -44.21 6.00 5.64
CA TYR A 54 -44.16 7.48 5.58
C TYR A 54 -44.18 8.16 6.95
N PHE A 55 -44.97 7.64 7.90
CA PHE A 55 -45.07 8.20 9.26
C PHE A 55 -43.93 7.76 10.20
N MET A 56 -43.01 6.91 9.74
CA MET A 56 -41.83 6.50 10.50
C MET A 56 -40.71 7.55 10.38
N ARG A 57 -39.80 7.57 11.36
CA ARG A 57 -38.66 8.50 11.37
C ARG A 57 -37.77 8.41 10.12
N LYS A 58 -37.65 7.22 9.52
CA LYS A 58 -36.79 6.94 8.34
C LYS A 58 -37.54 6.03 7.34
N PRO A 59 -38.44 6.58 6.50
CA PRO A 59 -39.32 5.78 5.64
C PRO A 59 -38.54 4.82 4.74
N LYS A 60 -37.56 5.33 3.97
CA LYS A 60 -36.79 4.49 3.03
C LYS A 60 -36.04 3.35 3.73
N TYR A 61 -35.51 3.54 4.94
CA TYR A 61 -34.83 2.47 5.67
C TYR A 61 -35.79 1.35 6.06
N HIS A 62 -36.98 1.70 6.56
CA HIS A 62 -37.98 0.73 6.96
C HIS A 62 -38.59 0.01 5.75
N ASP A 63 -38.79 0.72 4.63
CA ASP A 63 -39.22 0.10 3.37
C ASP A 63 -38.20 -0.92 2.86
N LEU A 64 -36.90 -0.61 2.95
CA LEU A 64 -35.82 -1.56 2.58
C LEU A 64 -35.82 -2.80 3.47
N ILE A 65 -35.95 -2.62 4.79
CA ILE A 65 -36.00 -3.76 5.71
C ILE A 65 -37.24 -4.60 5.45
N ALA A 66 -38.40 -3.97 5.23
CA ALA A 66 -39.63 -4.68 4.90
C ALA A 66 -39.45 -5.51 3.62
N ALA A 67 -38.90 -4.90 2.56
CA ALA A 67 -38.62 -5.60 1.30
C ALA A 67 -37.66 -6.80 1.49
N LEU A 68 -36.54 -6.62 2.21
CA LEU A 68 -35.61 -7.70 2.50
C LEU A 68 -36.25 -8.80 3.35
N SER A 69 -37.01 -8.43 4.39
CA SER A 69 -37.69 -9.39 5.26
C SER A 69 -38.75 -10.20 4.52
N ASN A 70 -39.46 -9.59 3.58
CA ASN A 70 -40.45 -10.28 2.75
C ASN A 70 -39.77 -11.34 1.87
N ILE A 71 -38.61 -11.03 1.28
CA ILE A 71 -37.82 -11.99 0.49
C ILE A 71 -37.33 -13.15 1.36
N VAL A 72 -36.84 -12.86 2.58
CA VAL A 72 -36.41 -13.90 3.52
C VAL A 72 -37.58 -14.79 3.94
N ASN A 73 -38.74 -14.19 4.25
CA ASN A 73 -39.91 -14.93 4.71
C ASN A 73 -40.49 -15.82 3.60
N SER A 74 -40.58 -15.32 2.35
CA SER A 74 -41.10 -16.10 1.23
C SER A 74 -40.22 -17.29 0.86
N HIS A 75 -38.91 -17.20 1.14
CA HIS A 75 -37.93 -18.25 0.87
C HIS A 75 -37.37 -18.88 2.14
N SER A 76 -38.11 -18.83 3.25
CA SER A 76 -37.66 -19.31 4.56
C SER A 76 -37.42 -20.83 4.59
N GLU A 77 -38.13 -21.58 3.74
CA GLU A 77 -37.98 -23.02 3.57
C GLU A 77 -36.81 -23.41 2.65
N SER A 78 -36.24 -22.45 1.90
CA SER A 78 -35.11 -22.75 1.02
C SER A 78 -33.89 -23.16 1.84
N LEU A 79 -33.22 -24.24 1.40
CA LEU A 79 -32.04 -24.77 2.08
C LEU A 79 -30.94 -23.71 2.11
N ILE A 80 -30.58 -23.25 3.32
CA ILE A 80 -29.40 -22.40 3.56
C ILE A 80 -28.19 -23.10 2.94
N GLN A 81 -27.43 -22.40 2.09
CA GLN A 81 -26.21 -22.96 1.50
C GLN A 81 -25.27 -23.45 2.62
N SER A 82 -24.74 -24.67 2.50
CA SER A 82 -23.80 -25.24 3.46
C SER A 82 -22.52 -24.39 3.60
N LYS A 83 -22.20 -23.60 2.58
CA LYS A 83 -21.16 -22.57 2.59
C LYS A 83 -21.81 -21.20 2.42
N ARG A 84 -21.70 -20.34 3.45
CA ARG A 84 -22.13 -18.94 3.37
C ARG A 84 -21.19 -18.17 2.44
N VAL A 85 -21.75 -17.50 1.42
CA VAL A 85 -20.97 -16.64 0.53
C VAL A 85 -20.75 -15.30 1.23
N ARG A 86 -19.48 -14.92 1.46
CA ARG A 86 -19.15 -13.60 2.01
C ARG A 86 -19.33 -12.55 0.92
N ALA A 87 -20.24 -11.60 1.14
CA ALA A 87 -20.47 -10.47 0.24
C ALA A 87 -19.81 -9.18 0.77
N SER A 88 -19.23 -8.40 -0.14
CA SER A 88 -18.66 -7.09 0.17
C SER A 88 -19.70 -5.98 0.00
N TRP A 89 -20.47 -5.72 1.05
CA TRP A 89 -21.47 -4.65 1.10
C TRP A 89 -20.85 -3.25 1.19
N LYS A 90 -21.57 -2.25 0.66
CA LYS A 90 -21.23 -0.83 0.78
C LYS A 90 -21.02 -0.41 2.24
N SER A 91 -20.14 0.56 2.46
CA SER A 91 -19.90 1.11 3.80
C SER A 91 -21.10 1.94 4.28
N LEU A 92 -21.21 2.15 5.60
CA LEU A 92 -22.28 2.95 6.21
C LEU A 92 -22.45 4.30 5.49
N ALA A 93 -21.36 5.05 5.32
CA ALA A 93 -21.40 6.36 4.66
C ALA A 93 -21.87 6.30 3.19
N GLN A 94 -21.58 5.20 2.48
CA GLN A 94 -22.04 5.01 1.11
C GLN A 94 -23.53 4.69 1.05
N ILE A 95 -24.04 3.89 2.00
CA ILE A 95 -25.47 3.61 2.11
C ILE A 95 -26.25 4.86 2.55
N GLU A 96 -25.72 5.63 3.50
CA GLU A 96 -26.31 6.91 3.91
C GLU A 96 -26.45 7.87 2.72
N LYS A 97 -25.41 7.97 1.89
CA LYS A 97 -25.44 8.78 0.67
C LYS A 97 -26.38 8.23 -0.41
N MET A 98 -26.57 6.91 -0.48
CA MET A 98 -27.46 6.29 -1.46
C MET A 98 -28.94 6.49 -1.08
N LEU A 99 -29.25 6.49 0.21
CA LEU A 99 -30.62 6.65 0.71
C LEU A 99 -30.96 8.10 1.02
N ASP A 100 -29.98 8.98 1.09
CA ASP A 100 -30.07 10.35 1.61
C ASP A 100 -30.63 10.39 3.04
N ILE A 101 -30.23 9.43 3.88
CA ILE A 101 -30.67 9.28 5.27
C ILE A 101 -29.45 9.02 6.16
N LYS A 102 -29.42 9.64 7.34
CA LYS A 102 -28.43 9.33 8.38
C LYS A 102 -28.80 8.05 9.11
N LEU A 103 -27.91 7.06 9.13
CA LEU A 103 -28.12 5.76 9.76
C LEU A 103 -27.31 5.64 11.05
N THR A 104 -27.88 4.98 12.05
CA THR A 104 -27.08 4.58 13.22
C THR A 104 -26.25 3.33 12.88
N LYS A 105 -25.19 3.08 13.65
CA LYS A 105 -24.37 1.88 13.45
C LYS A 105 -25.20 0.60 13.63
N ASN A 106 -26.12 0.57 14.59
CA ASN A 106 -26.95 -0.59 14.87
C ASN A 106 -27.95 -0.86 13.74
N GLU A 107 -28.58 0.19 13.20
CA GLU A 107 -29.44 0.08 12.01
C GLU A 107 -28.68 -0.46 10.79
N PHE A 108 -27.45 0.01 10.57
CA PHE A 108 -26.60 -0.49 9.50
C PHE A 108 -26.21 -1.96 9.71
N ILE A 109 -25.91 -2.38 10.94
CA ILE A 109 -25.61 -3.78 11.27
C ILE A 109 -26.84 -4.66 10.99
N ALA A 110 -28.03 -4.24 11.44
CA ALA A 110 -29.27 -4.96 11.19
C ALA A 110 -29.56 -5.10 9.68
N LEU A 111 -29.42 -4.01 8.92
CA LEU A 111 -29.56 -4.04 7.47
C LEU A 111 -28.54 -4.97 6.80
N LYS A 112 -27.29 -4.96 7.26
CA LYS A 112 -26.23 -5.85 6.75
C LYS A 112 -26.54 -7.32 7.05
N GLU A 113 -27.12 -7.61 8.21
CA GLU A 113 -27.54 -8.95 8.57
C GLU A 113 -28.66 -9.46 7.65
N GLN A 114 -29.67 -8.63 7.39
CA GLN A 114 -30.74 -8.94 6.43
C GLN A 114 -30.18 -9.18 5.02
N LEU A 115 -29.27 -8.33 4.54
CA LEU A 115 -28.60 -8.54 3.25
C LEU A 115 -27.79 -9.86 3.21
N ASN A 116 -27.11 -10.21 4.31
CA ASN A 116 -26.42 -11.49 4.41
C ASN A 116 -27.38 -12.68 4.40
N GLN A 117 -28.56 -12.55 5.04
CA GLN A 117 -29.57 -13.60 5.03
C GLN A 117 -30.05 -13.84 3.60
N VAL A 118 -30.50 -12.80 2.91
CA VAL A 118 -30.96 -12.88 1.51
C VAL A 118 -29.88 -13.45 0.58
N ASN A 119 -28.62 -13.05 0.76
CA ASN A 119 -27.51 -13.53 -0.07
C ASN A 119 -27.20 -15.04 0.10
N ASN A 120 -27.59 -15.65 1.21
CA ASN A 120 -27.35 -17.07 1.49
C ASN A 120 -28.53 -17.98 1.14
N LEU A 121 -29.66 -17.41 0.69
CA LEU A 121 -30.82 -18.18 0.24
C LEU A 121 -30.55 -18.83 -1.11
N LYS A 122 -31.13 -20.02 -1.31
CA LYS A 122 -31.17 -20.67 -2.62
C LYS A 122 -32.54 -20.44 -3.22
N ILE A 123 -32.65 -19.48 -4.13
CA ILE A 123 -33.89 -19.22 -4.86
C ILE A 123 -33.91 -20.15 -6.07
N GLU A 124 -34.93 -21.00 -6.18
CA GLU A 124 -35.07 -21.98 -7.27
C GLU A 124 -35.58 -21.31 -8.56
N ASP A 125 -36.46 -20.31 -8.43
CA ASP A 125 -37.04 -19.60 -9.55
C ASP A 125 -36.01 -18.69 -10.24
N SER A 126 -35.77 -18.96 -11.53
CA SER A 126 -34.74 -18.28 -12.34
C SER A 126 -35.00 -16.77 -12.50
N GLU A 127 -36.26 -16.34 -12.57
CA GLU A 127 -36.60 -14.91 -12.74
C GLU A 127 -36.51 -14.16 -11.40
N GLU A 128 -37.05 -14.73 -10.32
CA GLU A 128 -36.98 -14.13 -8.99
C GLU A 128 -35.55 -14.06 -8.45
N ALA A 129 -34.76 -15.09 -8.71
CA ALA A 129 -33.33 -15.06 -8.39
C ALA A 129 -32.64 -13.86 -9.07
N LYS A 130 -32.95 -13.55 -10.34
CA LYS A 130 -32.35 -12.42 -11.05
C LYS A 130 -32.78 -11.08 -10.46
N THR A 131 -34.06 -10.90 -10.12
CA THR A 131 -34.56 -9.65 -9.54
C THR A 131 -33.94 -9.40 -8.17
N VAL A 132 -33.87 -10.43 -7.31
CA VAL A 132 -33.21 -10.36 -6.00
C VAL A 132 -31.72 -10.05 -6.15
N GLN A 133 -31.02 -10.68 -7.09
CA GLN A 133 -29.61 -10.38 -7.34
C GLN A 133 -29.40 -8.94 -7.83
N LEU A 134 -30.24 -8.44 -8.75
CA LEU A 134 -30.20 -7.03 -9.20
C LEU A 134 -30.40 -6.06 -8.04
N TYR A 135 -31.29 -6.39 -7.11
CA TYR A 135 -31.54 -5.63 -5.89
C TYR A 135 -30.33 -5.67 -4.94
N LEU A 136 -29.79 -6.85 -4.63
CA LEU A 136 -28.59 -7.00 -3.80
C LEU A 136 -27.37 -6.27 -4.39
N ASN A 137 -27.23 -6.28 -5.72
CA ASN A 137 -26.16 -5.58 -6.42
C ASN A 137 -26.18 -4.06 -6.15
N GLN A 138 -27.35 -3.47 -5.81
CA GLN A 138 -27.43 -2.06 -5.39
C GLN A 138 -26.61 -1.79 -4.13
N PHE A 139 -26.52 -2.77 -3.24
CA PHE A 139 -25.85 -2.67 -1.95
C PHE A 139 -24.42 -3.22 -1.98
N ARG A 140 -24.02 -3.91 -3.04
CA ARG A 140 -22.63 -4.35 -3.24
C ARG A 140 -21.75 -3.18 -3.66
N HIS A 141 -20.46 -3.27 -3.36
CA HIS A 141 -19.50 -2.32 -3.87
C HIS A 141 -19.30 -2.50 -5.39
N GLY A 142 -19.72 -1.52 -6.21
CA GLY A 142 -19.41 -1.45 -7.64
C GLY A 142 -20.29 -2.36 -8.50
N TYR A 143 -21.13 -1.75 -9.34
CA TYR A 143 -21.80 -2.45 -10.43
C TYR A 143 -20.82 -2.61 -11.60
N SER A 144 -20.31 -3.80 -11.81
CA SER A 144 -20.18 -4.30 -13.17
C SER A 144 -20.58 -5.78 -13.16
N HIS A 145 -21.51 -6.13 -14.03
CA HIS A 145 -22.02 -7.50 -14.19
C HIS A 145 -20.97 -8.41 -14.86
N TYR A 146 -19.69 -7.98 -14.94
CA TYR A 146 -18.58 -8.66 -15.63
C TYR A 146 -17.20 -8.59 -14.95
N GLU A 147 -17.04 -8.03 -13.76
CA GLU A 147 -15.74 -8.13 -13.05
C GLU A 147 -15.96 -8.45 -11.56
N VAL A 148 -15.99 -9.73 -11.24
CA VAL A 148 -15.47 -10.20 -9.96
C VAL A 148 -13.95 -10.22 -10.08
N GLU A 149 -13.34 -9.04 -10.03
CA GLU A 149 -12.07 -8.93 -9.32
C GLU A 149 -12.48 -8.61 -7.89
N ASP A 150 -12.43 -9.64 -7.04
CA ASP A 150 -12.68 -9.52 -5.62
C ASP A 150 -12.04 -8.23 -5.07
N LYS A 151 -12.67 -7.54 -4.12
CA LYS A 151 -11.90 -6.57 -3.32
C LYS A 151 -10.83 -7.25 -2.46
N ASP A 152 -10.85 -8.59 -2.38
CA ASP A 152 -9.78 -9.46 -1.91
C ASP A 152 -8.82 -9.92 -3.05
N ALA A 153 -9.10 -9.58 -4.31
CA ALA A 153 -8.33 -9.79 -5.54
C ALA A 153 -7.96 -8.42 -6.09
N GLY A 154 -7.22 -7.69 -5.29
CA GLY A 154 -6.62 -6.43 -5.69
C GLY A 154 -7.68 -5.35 -5.93
N SER A 155 -7.78 -4.39 -5.03
CA SER A 155 -6.83 -3.28 -5.17
C SER A 155 -5.69 -3.65 -6.14
N LYS A 156 -5.92 -3.51 -7.45
CA LYS A 156 -4.92 -2.91 -8.34
C LYS A 156 -4.69 -1.47 -7.86
N GLY A 157 -4.44 -1.28 -6.56
CA GLY A 157 -3.69 -0.17 -6.05
C GLY A 157 -2.43 -0.25 -6.86
N LYS A 158 -2.33 0.69 -7.83
CA LYS A 158 -1.24 0.87 -8.79
C LYS A 158 -0.21 -0.21 -8.55
N LYS A 159 -0.24 -1.36 -9.28
CA LYS A 159 0.69 -2.51 -9.07
C LYS A 159 1.94 -1.93 -8.45
N THR A 160 2.07 -2.01 -7.12
CA THR A 160 3.08 -1.18 -6.46
C THR A 160 4.34 -1.72 -7.06
N LYS A 161 5.03 -0.92 -7.90
CA LYS A 161 6.26 -1.34 -8.58
C LYS A 161 7.02 -2.14 -7.55
N LYS A 162 7.29 -3.45 -7.79
CA LYS A 162 7.83 -4.42 -6.80
C LYS A 162 8.53 -3.63 -5.72
N SER A 163 7.90 -3.48 -4.54
CA SER A 163 8.15 -2.33 -3.66
C SER A 163 9.66 -2.09 -3.52
N SER A 164 10.12 -0.84 -3.51
CA SER A 164 11.54 -0.50 -3.40
C SER A 164 12.24 -1.02 -2.11
N LEU A 165 11.50 -1.74 -1.27
CA LEU A 165 11.97 -2.58 -0.17
C LEU A 165 12.66 -3.87 -0.63
N HIS A 166 12.36 -4.34 -1.84
CA HIS A 166 13.03 -5.47 -2.49
C HIS A 166 14.36 -4.95 -3.03
N GLY A 167 15.47 -5.49 -2.54
CA GLY A 167 16.75 -5.28 -3.22
C GLY A 167 16.63 -5.65 -4.70
N ASN A 168 17.31 -4.91 -5.56
CA ASN A 168 17.31 -5.16 -6.99
C ASN A 168 18.57 -5.93 -7.35
N GLN A 169 18.45 -6.91 -8.24
CA GLN A 169 19.61 -7.53 -8.85
C GLN A 169 20.09 -6.63 -10.01
N THR A 170 21.36 -6.28 -10.00
CA THR A 170 22.03 -5.60 -11.12
C THR A 170 22.29 -6.62 -12.24
N LYS A 171 22.50 -6.15 -13.47
CA LYS A 171 22.88 -7.01 -14.62
C LYS A 171 24.11 -7.89 -14.33
N GLU A 172 24.98 -7.43 -13.43
CA GLU A 172 26.23 -8.09 -12.99
C GLU A 172 26.01 -9.13 -11.88
N GLY A 173 24.75 -9.46 -11.53
CA GLY A 173 24.45 -10.44 -10.48
C GLY A 173 24.58 -9.93 -9.04
N LEU A 174 24.99 -8.67 -8.85
CA LEU A 174 25.07 -8.00 -7.54
C LEU A 174 23.69 -7.61 -7.02
N TRP A 175 23.44 -7.86 -5.74
CA TRP A 175 22.19 -7.48 -5.08
C TRP A 175 22.34 -6.12 -4.40
N PHE A 176 21.52 -5.16 -4.82
CA PHE A 176 21.57 -3.78 -4.34
C PHE A 176 20.37 -3.45 -3.45
N ALA A 177 20.62 -2.83 -2.30
CA ALA A 177 19.56 -2.27 -1.48
C ALA A 177 20.01 -1.01 -0.73
N SER A 178 19.03 -0.30 -0.16
CA SER A 178 19.28 0.89 0.65
C SER A 178 18.59 0.82 2.00
N GLY A 179 19.23 1.43 2.99
CA GLY A 179 18.76 1.54 4.37
C GLY A 179 18.85 2.96 4.86
N ARG A 180 18.01 3.31 5.85
CA ARG A 180 17.98 4.65 6.43
C ARG A 180 17.76 4.58 7.93
N ARG A 181 18.47 5.42 8.66
CA ARG A 181 18.29 5.57 10.09
C ARG A 181 18.62 6.99 10.53
N LYS A 182 17.63 7.68 11.11
CA LYS A 182 17.73 9.12 11.43
C LYS A 182 18.22 9.89 10.18
N GLU A 183 19.41 10.47 10.24
CA GLU A 183 20.03 11.21 9.13
C GLU A 183 20.94 10.34 8.25
N ALA A 184 21.32 9.14 8.72
CA ALA A 184 22.20 8.24 8.00
C ALA A 184 21.46 7.53 6.85
N LYS A 185 22.14 7.46 5.71
CA LYS A 185 21.74 6.70 4.53
C LYS A 185 22.84 5.71 4.19
N ALA A 186 22.47 4.46 3.97
CA ALA A 186 23.38 3.40 3.57
C ALA A 186 22.91 2.76 2.27
N PHE A 187 23.87 2.42 1.43
CA PHE A 187 23.70 1.66 0.20
C PHE A 187 24.56 0.41 0.31
N ALA A 188 23.97 -0.75 0.05
CA ALA A 188 24.63 -2.04 0.14
C ALA A 188 24.60 -2.74 -1.22
N TRP A 189 25.75 -3.31 -1.59
CA TRP A 189 25.90 -4.27 -2.67
C TRP A 189 26.37 -5.59 -2.07
N LEU A 190 25.62 -6.66 -2.30
CA LEU A 190 26.00 -8.03 -1.95
C LEU A 190 26.44 -8.76 -3.21
N SER A 191 27.63 -9.36 -3.14
CA SER A 191 28.15 -10.29 -4.12
C SER A 191 28.20 -11.69 -3.50
N PRO A 192 27.56 -12.71 -4.09
CA PRO A 192 27.70 -14.08 -3.60
C PRO A 192 29.15 -14.55 -3.80
N VAL A 193 29.70 -15.20 -2.78
CA VAL A 193 30.98 -15.90 -2.88
C VAL A 193 30.75 -17.22 -3.63
N PRO A 194 31.54 -17.55 -4.67
CA PRO A 194 31.38 -18.81 -5.40
C PRO A 194 31.64 -20.02 -4.50
N ASP A 195 30.86 -21.09 -4.68
CA ASP A 195 30.87 -22.27 -3.80
C ASP A 195 32.23 -22.99 -3.78
N GLU A 196 33.00 -22.92 -4.87
CA GLU A 196 34.37 -23.44 -4.96
C GLU A 196 35.28 -22.83 -3.89
N ALA A 197 35.08 -21.55 -3.57
CA ALA A 197 35.85 -20.83 -2.57
C ALA A 197 35.35 -21.09 -1.13
N LEU A 198 34.10 -21.51 -0.96
CA LEU A 198 33.55 -21.95 0.33
C LEU A 198 34.04 -23.36 0.73
N GLY A 199 34.30 -24.23 -0.26
CA GLY A 199 34.84 -25.59 -0.03
C GLY A 199 36.30 -25.62 0.46
N LEU A 200 37.11 -24.62 0.07
CA LEU A 200 38.50 -24.44 0.52
C LEU A 200 38.63 -24.15 2.02
N ALA A 201 37.55 -23.72 2.69
CA ALA A 201 37.53 -23.38 4.12
C ALA A 201 37.12 -24.54 5.04
N THR A 202 36.92 -25.75 4.50
CA THR A 202 36.70 -26.95 5.33
C THR A 202 38.03 -27.41 5.94
N GLU A 203 38.02 -27.79 7.22
CA GLU A 203 39.20 -28.05 8.07
C GLU A 203 40.22 -29.05 7.47
N SER A 204 39.75 -29.94 6.59
CA SER A 204 40.59 -30.90 5.87
C SER A 204 41.58 -30.26 4.89
N ASN A 205 41.23 -29.15 4.25
CA ASN A 205 42.07 -28.49 3.25
C ASN A 205 43.15 -27.60 3.88
N ALA A 206 42.84 -26.96 5.02
CA ALA A 206 43.78 -26.12 5.75
C ALA A 206 44.95 -26.91 6.35
N LEU A 207 44.69 -28.14 6.83
CA LEU A 207 45.72 -29.07 7.30
C LEU A 207 46.62 -29.54 6.15
N SER A 208 46.05 -29.84 4.97
CA SER A 208 46.85 -30.26 3.81
C SER A 208 47.73 -29.13 3.27
N MET A 209 47.27 -27.87 3.31
CA MET A 209 48.06 -26.71 2.85
C MET A 209 49.21 -26.39 3.80
N ALA A 210 48.98 -26.53 5.11
CA ALA A 210 50.04 -26.41 6.11
C ALA A 210 51.10 -27.51 5.94
N GLN A 211 50.67 -28.76 5.72
CA GLN A 211 51.56 -29.90 5.44
C GLN A 211 52.36 -29.72 4.14
N LEU A 212 51.74 -29.22 3.07
CA LEU A 212 52.39 -28.94 1.79
C LEU A 212 53.41 -27.79 1.88
N LEU A 213 53.17 -26.82 2.77
CA LEU A 213 54.12 -25.74 3.06
C LEU A 213 55.32 -26.26 3.87
N GLU A 214 55.07 -27.15 4.84
CA GLU A 214 56.11 -27.80 5.65
C GLU A 214 57.02 -28.69 4.78
N GLU A 215 56.43 -29.50 3.89
CA GLU A 215 57.14 -30.37 2.94
C GLU A 215 57.96 -29.58 1.90
N LYS A 216 57.49 -28.38 1.52
CA LYS A 216 58.22 -27.46 0.61
C LYS A 216 59.35 -26.69 1.28
N MET A 217 59.33 -26.55 2.61
CA MET A 217 60.45 -25.95 3.36
C MET A 217 61.60 -26.95 3.58
N GLU A 218 61.36 -28.26 3.42
CA GLU A 218 62.37 -29.32 3.57
C GLU A 218 63.20 -29.59 2.30
N ASN A 219 62.75 -29.19 1.10
CA ASN A 219 63.45 -29.46 -0.17
C ASN A 219 63.66 -28.18 -1.01
N PRO A 220 64.77 -27.43 -0.83
CA PRO A 220 65.01 -26.17 -1.53
C PRO A 220 65.53 -26.31 -2.98
N ASP A 221 65.93 -27.50 -3.43
CA ASP A 221 66.80 -27.64 -4.63
C ASP A 221 66.12 -28.02 -5.95
N SER A 222 64.79 -28.16 -6.01
CA SER A 222 64.08 -28.56 -7.26
C SER A 222 63.24 -27.45 -7.90
N VAL A 223 63.46 -26.18 -7.55
CA VAL A 223 62.51 -25.07 -7.85
C VAL A 223 62.88 -24.26 -9.11
N ALA A 224 63.83 -24.71 -9.93
CA ALA A 224 64.35 -23.89 -11.03
C ALA A 224 63.54 -23.93 -12.35
N ASP A 225 62.66 -24.92 -12.59
CA ASP A 225 62.10 -25.15 -13.95
C ASP A 225 60.58 -24.93 -14.09
N GLY A 226 59.93 -24.26 -13.14
CA GLY A 226 58.47 -24.03 -13.15
C GLY A 226 58.01 -22.61 -12.82
N LEU A 227 58.90 -21.61 -12.86
CA LEU A 227 58.66 -20.27 -12.31
C LEU A 227 57.96 -19.29 -13.28
N LEU A 228 57.18 -19.78 -14.26
CA LEU A 228 56.47 -18.90 -15.21
C LEU A 228 54.96 -19.18 -15.36
N ASP A 229 54.37 -20.06 -14.54
CA ASP A 229 52.91 -20.26 -14.50
C ASP A 229 52.40 -20.37 -13.05
N ILE A 230 52.82 -19.46 -12.17
CA ILE A 230 52.09 -19.25 -10.92
C ILE A 230 50.88 -18.38 -11.29
N PRO A 231 49.63 -18.91 -11.32
CA PRO A 231 48.48 -18.05 -11.47
C PRO A 231 48.54 -17.03 -10.34
N GLU A 232 48.48 -15.74 -10.68
CA GLU A 232 48.46 -14.66 -9.69
C GLU A 232 47.52 -15.06 -8.55
N PRO A 233 47.94 -14.98 -7.27
CA PRO A 233 47.07 -15.33 -6.17
C PRO A 233 45.88 -14.38 -6.22
N LYS A 234 44.78 -14.85 -6.81
CA LYS A 234 43.48 -14.19 -6.72
C LYS A 234 43.15 -14.27 -5.23
N PHE A 235 43.47 -13.22 -4.49
CA PHE A 235 42.99 -13.01 -3.13
C PHE A 235 41.46 -13.01 -3.19
N THR A 236 40.86 -14.21 -3.19
CA THR A 236 39.43 -14.39 -3.04
C THR A 236 39.17 -14.34 -1.55
N THR A 237 39.24 -13.14 -1.00
CA THR A 237 38.97 -12.94 0.41
C THR A 237 37.48 -13.19 0.67
N LEU A 238 37.22 -14.28 1.38
CA LEU A 238 35.88 -14.79 1.66
C LEU A 238 35.16 -13.88 2.66
N GLY A 239 33.89 -13.55 2.40
CA GLY A 239 33.01 -12.92 3.37
C GLY A 239 33.41 -11.51 3.83
N GLN A 240 34.14 -10.75 3.03
CA GLN A 240 34.62 -9.43 3.44
C GLN A 240 33.50 -8.39 3.49
N VAL A 241 33.52 -7.56 4.53
CA VAL A 241 32.63 -6.41 4.69
C VAL A 241 33.46 -5.13 4.65
N LEU A 242 33.27 -4.35 3.58
CA LEU A 242 33.93 -3.07 3.37
C LEU A 242 32.92 -1.92 3.49
N VAL A 243 33.25 -0.92 4.32
CA VAL A 243 32.46 0.29 4.52
C VAL A 243 33.24 1.49 4.01
N ASN A 244 32.75 2.15 2.98
CA ASN A 244 33.42 3.28 2.32
C ASN A 244 34.87 3.00 1.90
N GLY A 245 35.18 1.73 1.56
CA GLY A 245 36.53 1.30 1.17
C GLY A 245 37.46 0.91 2.33
N GLN A 246 36.99 0.98 3.57
CA GLN A 246 37.71 0.53 4.77
C GLN A 246 37.10 -0.76 5.32
N PRO A 247 37.87 -1.63 6.01
CA PRO A 247 37.30 -2.81 6.64
C PRO A 247 36.37 -2.45 7.80
N LEU A 248 35.40 -3.34 8.07
CA LEU A 248 34.37 -3.12 9.10
C LEU A 248 34.94 -2.77 10.48
N ALA A 249 36.06 -3.40 10.85
CA ALA A 249 36.73 -3.18 12.14
C ALA A 249 37.28 -1.75 12.28
N ASP A 250 37.87 -1.21 11.21
CA ASP A 250 38.50 0.12 11.23
C ASP A 250 37.44 1.21 11.16
N TYR A 251 36.37 1.01 10.38
CA TYR A 251 35.32 2.02 10.21
C TYR A 251 34.43 2.17 11.46
N PHE A 252 34.05 1.05 12.08
CA PHE A 252 33.26 1.05 13.31
C PHE A 252 34.14 0.63 14.49
N PRO A 253 34.62 1.56 15.33
CA PRO A 253 35.47 1.21 16.47
C PRO A 253 34.72 0.41 17.55
N ARG A 254 33.39 0.60 17.65
CA ARG A 254 32.56 -0.04 18.67
C ARG A 254 32.05 -1.41 18.19
N MET A 255 32.24 -2.43 19.03
CA MET A 255 31.79 -3.80 18.74
C MET A 255 30.29 -3.92 18.45
N THR A 256 29.44 -3.22 19.22
CA THR A 256 27.98 -3.26 19.02
C THR A 256 27.55 -2.76 17.64
N ASP A 257 28.31 -1.82 17.05
CA ASP A 257 28.04 -1.31 15.72
C ASP A 257 28.42 -2.34 14.64
N ARG A 258 29.50 -3.10 14.85
CA ARG A 258 29.91 -4.22 13.99
C ARG A 258 28.89 -5.36 14.04
N GLU A 259 28.46 -5.73 15.25
CA GLU A 259 27.44 -6.76 15.48
C GLU A 259 26.12 -6.42 14.78
N SER A 260 25.70 -5.15 14.83
CA SER A 260 24.48 -4.69 14.17
C SER A 260 24.53 -4.91 12.64
N VAL A 261 25.69 -4.67 12.01
CA VAL A 261 25.89 -4.88 10.57
C VAL A 261 25.90 -6.38 10.21
N ILE A 262 26.44 -7.23 11.10
CA ILE A 262 26.57 -8.68 10.89
C ILE A 262 25.27 -9.44 11.21
N PHE A 263 24.47 -8.94 12.15
CA PHE A 263 23.20 -9.52 12.60
C PHE A 263 22.28 -10.06 11.49
N PRO A 264 22.03 -9.37 10.36
CA PRO A 264 21.19 -9.91 9.29
C PRO A 264 21.73 -11.22 8.69
N PHE A 265 23.05 -11.43 8.66
CA PHE A 265 23.63 -12.69 8.21
C PHE A 265 23.49 -13.80 9.26
N GLN A 266 23.51 -13.44 10.55
CA GLN A 266 23.27 -14.39 11.65
C GLN A 266 21.83 -14.91 11.61
N VAL A 267 20.82 -14.05 11.45
CA VAL A 267 19.40 -14.46 11.36
C VAL A 267 19.17 -15.44 10.19
N VAL A 268 19.90 -15.24 9.10
CA VAL A 268 19.77 -16.02 7.86
C VAL A 268 20.68 -17.25 7.89
N ASN A 269 21.56 -17.40 8.88
CA ASN A 269 22.61 -18.43 8.94
C ASN A 269 23.43 -18.49 7.63
N LYS A 270 23.88 -17.33 7.14
CA LYS A 270 24.69 -17.19 5.92
C LYS A 270 25.90 -16.27 6.17
N LEU A 271 26.63 -16.54 7.23
CA LEU A 271 27.88 -15.85 7.54
C LEU A 271 28.98 -16.33 6.58
N GLY A 272 29.68 -15.40 5.94
CA GLY A 272 30.78 -15.72 5.00
C GLY A 272 30.36 -15.98 3.56
N ASN A 273 29.06 -16.22 3.29
CA ASN A 273 28.57 -16.53 1.94
C ASN A 273 28.55 -15.32 0.99
N TYR A 274 28.66 -14.09 1.51
CA TYR A 274 28.55 -12.87 0.70
C TYR A 274 29.68 -11.90 1.01
N ASN A 275 30.20 -11.29 -0.05
CA ASN A 275 31.02 -10.08 0.04
C ASN A 275 30.11 -8.85 0.04
N VAL A 276 30.37 -7.92 0.95
CA VAL A 276 29.50 -6.78 1.23
C VAL A 276 30.25 -5.49 1.01
N PHE A 277 29.76 -4.67 0.08
CA PHE A 277 30.25 -3.32 -0.12
C PHE A 277 29.19 -2.34 0.37
N LEU A 278 29.55 -1.49 1.33
CA LEU A 278 28.67 -0.49 1.93
C LEU A 278 29.17 0.90 1.59
N LYS A 279 28.28 1.76 1.08
CA LYS A 279 28.50 3.21 0.99
C LYS A 279 27.54 3.92 1.92
N VAL A 280 28.09 4.70 2.85
CA VAL A 280 27.34 5.34 3.92
C VAL A 280 27.58 6.84 3.92
N ARG A 281 26.50 7.62 4.12
CA ARG A 281 26.55 9.09 4.16
C ARG A 281 25.62 9.64 5.25
N GLY A 282 26.09 10.66 5.96
CA GLY A 282 25.32 11.39 6.99
C GLY A 282 25.16 10.64 8.32
N GLY A 283 24.61 11.32 9.33
CA GLY A 283 24.42 10.78 10.68
C GLY A 283 25.73 10.49 11.42
N GLY A 284 25.64 9.80 12.57
CA GLY A 284 26.79 9.32 13.34
C GLY A 284 26.92 7.79 13.29
N HIS A 285 28.00 7.23 13.86
CA HIS A 285 28.35 5.81 13.75
C HIS A 285 27.20 4.83 14.06
N THR A 286 26.47 5.03 15.16
CA THR A 286 25.34 4.15 15.53
C THR A 286 24.14 4.24 14.58
N GLY A 287 23.88 5.43 14.04
CA GLY A 287 22.85 5.58 13.00
C GLY A 287 23.30 4.95 11.69
N GLN A 288 24.59 5.02 11.38
CA GLN A 288 25.19 4.44 10.19
C GLN A 288 25.19 2.91 10.23
N SER A 289 25.55 2.29 11.36
CA SER A 289 25.55 0.83 11.55
C SER A 289 24.14 0.25 11.39
N GLU A 290 23.13 0.83 12.04
CA GLU A 290 21.72 0.43 11.90
C GLU A 290 21.16 0.69 10.48
N ALA A 291 21.61 1.75 9.79
CA ALA A 291 21.25 1.96 8.38
C ALA A 291 21.85 0.88 7.47
N CYS A 292 23.11 0.49 7.70
CA CYS A 292 23.77 -0.61 7.01
C CYS A 292 23.07 -1.94 7.26
N GLN A 293 22.75 -2.24 8.51
CA GLN A 293 21.99 -3.43 8.92
C GLN A 293 20.71 -3.58 8.09
N GLN A 294 19.92 -2.51 7.99
CA GLN A 294 18.69 -2.53 7.20
C GLN A 294 18.96 -2.70 5.70
N ALA A 295 20.01 -2.06 5.16
CA ALA A 295 20.37 -2.18 3.75
C ALA A 295 20.76 -3.63 3.41
N VAL A 296 21.60 -4.26 4.23
CA VAL A 296 22.01 -5.66 4.09
C VAL A 296 20.81 -6.60 4.20
N ALA A 297 19.93 -6.41 5.19
CA ALA A 297 18.75 -7.24 5.36
C ALA A 297 17.81 -7.22 4.13
N ARG A 298 17.64 -6.04 3.51
CA ARG A 298 16.83 -5.89 2.29
C ARG A 298 17.48 -6.52 1.07
N ALA A 299 18.80 -6.47 0.97
CA ALA A 299 19.54 -7.15 -0.09
C ALA A 299 19.45 -8.68 0.08
N LEU A 300 19.60 -9.21 1.31
CA LEU A 300 19.38 -10.63 1.60
C LEU A 300 17.95 -11.09 1.33
N TYR A 301 16.96 -10.27 1.66
CA TYR A 301 15.56 -10.55 1.34
C TYR A 301 15.34 -10.69 -0.18
N ALA A 302 16.09 -9.98 -1.02
CA ALA A 302 16.00 -10.14 -2.46
C ALA A 302 16.64 -11.45 -2.96
N THR A 303 17.69 -11.92 -2.27
CA THR A 303 18.44 -13.12 -2.66
C THR A 303 17.66 -14.42 -2.44
N ASP A 304 17.10 -14.63 -1.23
CA ASP A 304 16.47 -15.89 -0.83
C ASP A 304 15.01 -15.70 -0.44
N VAL A 305 14.09 -16.29 -1.21
CA VAL A 305 12.65 -16.23 -0.89
C VAL A 305 12.29 -17.04 0.36
N GLY A 306 12.99 -18.14 0.62
CA GLY A 306 12.69 -19.04 1.74
C GLY A 306 12.93 -18.44 3.14
N LYS A 307 13.73 -17.37 3.24
CA LYS A 307 14.14 -16.77 4.54
C LYS A 307 13.39 -15.49 4.88
N HIS A 308 12.35 -15.17 4.12
CA HIS A 308 11.54 -13.95 4.30
C HIS A 308 10.86 -13.87 5.67
N ALA A 309 10.37 -14.99 6.19
CA ALA A 309 9.71 -15.06 7.49
C ALA A 309 10.69 -14.71 8.62
N ALA A 310 11.86 -15.35 8.66
CA ALA A 310 12.89 -15.10 9.68
C ALA A 310 13.36 -13.64 9.71
N ILE A 311 13.63 -13.03 8.54
CA ILE A 311 14.06 -11.62 8.45
C ILE A 311 12.95 -10.67 8.92
N ARG A 312 11.67 -11.01 8.66
CA ARG A 312 10.51 -10.22 9.07
C ARG A 312 10.28 -10.32 10.58
N GLU A 313 10.39 -11.51 11.15
CA GLU A 313 10.25 -11.77 12.58
C GLU A 313 11.37 -11.09 13.38
N ALA A 314 12.60 -11.08 12.85
CA ALA A 314 13.72 -10.34 13.43
C ALA A 314 13.58 -8.80 13.33
N GLY A 315 12.53 -8.28 12.66
CA GLY A 315 12.24 -6.86 12.59
C GLY A 315 13.14 -6.04 11.65
N LEU A 316 13.98 -6.68 10.83
CA LEU A 316 15.04 -6.02 10.06
C LEU A 316 14.54 -5.24 8.83
N LEU A 317 13.37 -5.60 8.31
CA LEU A 317 12.79 -4.93 7.13
C LEU A 317 12.14 -3.58 7.49
N LYS A 318 11.69 -3.41 8.74
CA LYS A 318 10.95 -2.24 9.18
C LYS A 318 11.90 -1.06 9.36
N THR A 319 11.63 0.05 8.67
CA THR A 319 12.36 1.31 8.92
C THR A 319 11.97 1.86 10.28
N ASP A 320 12.96 2.10 11.14
CA ASP A 320 12.71 2.75 12.42
C ASP A 320 12.42 4.25 12.21
N GLY A 321 11.18 4.64 12.51
CA GLY A 321 10.67 6.00 12.34
C GLY A 321 11.08 7.00 13.42
N ARG A 322 11.91 6.62 14.40
CA ARG A 322 12.42 7.56 15.41
C ARG A 322 13.32 8.61 14.75
N ALA A 323 12.96 9.88 14.92
CA ALA A 323 13.70 11.04 14.43
C ALA A 323 13.90 12.06 15.57
N VAL A 324 14.89 12.93 15.43
CA VAL A 324 15.13 14.01 16.40
C VAL A 324 14.01 15.02 16.30
N GLU A 325 13.27 15.22 17.39
CA GLU A 325 12.24 16.25 17.46
C GLU A 325 12.87 17.65 17.42
N ARG A 326 12.25 18.58 16.69
CA ARG A 326 12.66 19.98 16.67
C ARG A 326 12.51 20.65 18.05
N LYS A 327 13.28 21.70 18.30
CA LYS A 327 13.07 22.61 19.45
C LYS A 327 11.70 23.30 19.32
N LYS A 328 10.98 23.41 20.45
CA LYS A 328 9.73 24.17 20.56
C LYS A 328 10.01 25.56 21.16
N THR A 329 9.27 26.58 20.73
CA THR A 329 9.38 27.93 21.29
C THR A 329 9.00 27.91 22.79
N GLY A 330 9.64 28.77 23.59
CA GLY A 330 9.45 28.77 25.05
C GLY A 330 10.01 27.55 25.79
N LYS A 331 10.78 26.68 25.11
CA LYS A 331 11.44 25.51 25.72
C LYS A 331 12.93 25.47 25.40
N PRO A 332 13.81 25.09 26.35
CA PRO A 332 15.24 24.92 26.09
C PRO A 332 15.55 23.77 25.10
N LYS A 333 14.78 22.68 25.10
CA LYS A 333 14.91 21.56 24.14
C LYS A 333 13.52 21.16 23.61
N ALA A 334 13.42 20.05 22.86
CA ALA A 334 12.15 19.57 22.30
C ALA A 334 11.04 19.42 23.36
N ARG A 335 11.37 18.86 24.53
CA ARG A 335 10.41 18.60 25.62
C ARG A 335 10.74 19.26 26.95
N LYS A 336 12.03 19.37 27.30
CA LYS A 336 12.51 20.03 28.53
C LYS A 336 11.94 21.45 28.60
N SER A 337 11.22 21.76 29.67
CA SER A 337 10.77 23.12 30.00
C SER A 337 11.81 23.84 30.86
N TYR A 338 11.72 25.16 30.93
CA TYR A 338 12.39 25.91 31.98
C TYR A 338 11.75 25.58 33.34
N THR A 339 12.47 25.85 34.43
CA THR A 339 11.95 25.67 35.79
C THR A 339 10.71 26.55 35.98
N TRP A 340 9.60 25.97 36.40
CA TRP A 340 8.36 26.69 36.68
C TRP A 340 8.35 27.13 38.15
N VAL A 341 8.03 28.40 38.41
CA VAL A 341 7.95 28.98 39.76
C VAL A 341 6.49 29.28 40.08
N LYS A 342 5.93 28.65 41.12
CA LYS A 342 4.49 28.66 41.44
C LYS A 342 3.98 29.99 42.03
N ARG A 343 4.71 30.51 43.03
CA ARG A 343 4.41 31.64 43.93
C ARG A 343 2.99 31.74 44.47
#